data_AF-A0A256ING6-F1
#
_entry.id   AF-A0A256ING6-F1
#
_cell.length_a   1.000
_cell.length_b   1.000
_cell.length_c   1.000
_cell.angle_alpha   90.00
_cell.angle_beta   90.00
_cell.angle_gamma   90.00
#
_symmetry.space_group_name_H-M   'P 1'
#
loop_
_entity.id
_entity.type
_entity.pdbx_description
1 polymer ?
#
loop_
_entity_poly.entity_id
_entity_poly.type
_entity_poly.pdbx_seq_one_letter_code
_entity_poly.pdbx_strand_id
1 'polypeptide(L)'
;MSNTKQADGEIHEDQLLNFLVNALDEEVALTLAENAEIDAEDIYEVLVGACADGTSVSTLCEKSEDAPHENSVLYHLRTKFDLETLEQVGNALLQKDVLDVLPQQVEVVSDLHLRPYYGDEDGTDGLYHSQAKRGTTAFHAYATLYAR
;
A
#
# COMPACT_ATOMS: atom_id res chain seq x y z
N MET A 1 20.27 32.31 22.39
CA MET A 1 20.56 30.86 22.39
C MET A 1 19.24 30.18 22.10
N SER A 2 19.06 29.68 20.88
CA SER A 2 17.85 28.95 20.51
C SER A 2 17.93 27.56 21.14
N ASN A 3 16.99 27.22 22.03
CA ASN A 3 16.86 25.88 22.57
C ASN A 3 16.32 25.00 21.45
N THR A 4 17.20 24.33 20.72
CA THR A 4 16.80 23.22 19.86
C THR A 4 16.33 22.11 20.79
N LYS A 5 15.00 21.91 20.88
CA LYS A 5 14.40 20.78 21.60
C LYS A 5 14.99 19.50 20.99
N GLN A 6 15.76 18.78 21.78
CA GLN A 6 16.24 17.44 21.43
C GLN A 6 15.02 16.52 21.31
N ALA A 7 14.95 15.70 20.26
CA ALA A 7 13.90 14.70 20.09
C ALA A 7 13.89 13.78 21.31
N ASP A 8 12.71 13.48 21.86
CA ASP A 8 12.53 12.77 23.14
C ASP A 8 12.86 11.26 23.07
N GLY A 9 13.20 10.75 21.89
CA GLY A 9 13.48 9.34 21.65
C GLY A 9 12.23 8.49 21.43
N GLU A 10 11.06 9.10 21.37
CA GLU A 10 9.78 8.47 21.03
C GLU A 10 9.38 8.88 19.61
N ILE A 11 8.79 7.93 18.86
CA ILE A 11 8.18 8.21 17.56
C ILE A 11 6.71 8.50 17.81
N HIS A 12 6.29 9.71 17.52
CA HIS A 12 4.90 10.14 17.64
C HIS A 12 4.11 9.76 16.38
N GLU A 13 2.79 9.59 16.50
CA GLU A 13 1.91 9.13 15.42
C GLU A 13 1.96 10.04 14.19
N ASP A 14 1.95 11.35 14.41
CA ASP A 14 2.08 12.38 13.36
C ASP A 14 3.44 12.30 12.67
N GLN A 15 4.51 12.02 13.41
CA GLN A 15 5.85 11.85 12.84
C GLN A 15 5.94 10.58 11.97
N LEU A 16 5.30 9.49 12.41
CA LEU A 16 5.25 8.25 11.63
C LEU A 16 4.42 8.43 10.36
N LEU A 17 3.25 9.07 10.45
CA LEU A 17 2.41 9.36 9.29
C LEU A 17 3.17 10.22 8.28
N ASN A 18 3.74 11.34 8.72
CA ASN A 18 4.55 12.21 7.86
C ASN A 18 5.71 11.45 7.22
N PHE A 19 6.40 10.59 7.97
CA PHE A 19 7.48 9.77 7.41
C PHE A 19 6.97 8.85 6.30
N LEU A 20 5.87 8.13 6.51
CA LEU A 20 5.29 7.21 5.54
C LEU A 20 4.80 7.94 4.29
N VAL A 21 4.11 9.06 4.46
CA VAL A 21 3.57 9.87 3.35
C VAL A 21 4.71 10.44 2.50
N ASN A 22 5.74 11.02 3.13
CA ASN A 22 6.91 11.53 2.40
C ASN A 22 7.67 10.42 1.65
N ALA A 23 7.83 9.24 2.28
CA ALA A 23 8.49 8.11 1.62
C ALA A 23 7.71 7.61 0.40
N LEU A 24 6.37 7.58 0.48
CA LEU A 24 5.52 7.21 -0.64
C LEU A 24 5.54 8.25 -1.75
N ASP A 25 5.51 9.54 -1.41
CA ASP A 25 5.56 10.62 -2.41
C ASP A 25 6.90 10.64 -3.18
N GLU A 26 8.02 10.35 -2.49
CA GLU A 26 9.35 10.27 -3.12
C GLU A 26 9.46 9.09 -4.10
N GLU A 27 8.96 7.92 -3.71
CA GLU A 27 9.17 6.67 -4.45
C GLU A 27 8.06 6.40 -5.49
N VAL A 28 6.87 6.96 -5.27
CA VAL A 28 5.70 6.85 -6.15
C VAL A 28 5.21 8.26 -6.48
N ALA A 29 5.78 8.87 -7.51
CA ALA A 29 5.39 10.22 -7.89
C ALA A 29 3.92 10.27 -8.42
N LEU A 30 3.05 10.96 -7.69
CA LEU A 30 1.67 11.22 -8.09
C LEU A 30 1.54 12.62 -8.69
N THR A 31 1.53 12.73 -10.01
CA THR A 31 1.32 14.02 -10.68
C THR A 31 -0.18 14.28 -10.91
N LEU A 32 -0.69 15.29 -10.22
CA LEU A 32 -2.04 15.81 -10.38
C LEU A 32 -2.06 17.03 -11.33
N ALA A 33 -3.24 17.40 -11.81
CA ALA A 33 -3.39 18.60 -12.63
C ALA A 33 -3.18 19.87 -11.78
N GLU A 34 -2.69 20.96 -12.37
CA GLU A 34 -2.43 22.22 -11.67
C GLU A 34 -3.68 22.81 -10.96
N ASN A 35 -4.87 22.43 -11.41
CA ASN A 35 -6.15 22.88 -10.86
C ASN A 35 -6.86 21.80 -10.02
N ALA A 36 -6.16 20.73 -9.63
CA ALA A 36 -6.72 19.74 -8.72
C ALA A 36 -6.99 20.38 -7.35
N GLU A 37 -8.12 20.00 -6.74
CA GLU A 37 -8.52 20.49 -5.41
C GLU A 37 -7.83 19.74 -4.26
N ILE A 38 -7.13 18.65 -4.59
CA ILE A 38 -6.37 17.80 -3.68
C ILE A 38 -4.96 17.65 -4.23
N ASP A 39 -4.01 17.31 -3.37
CA ASP A 39 -2.64 16.97 -3.75
C ASP A 39 -2.31 15.49 -3.55
N ALA A 40 -1.05 15.13 -3.76
CA ALA A 40 -0.58 13.76 -3.58
C ALA A 40 -0.53 13.37 -2.09
N GLU A 41 -0.23 14.33 -1.21
CA GLU A 41 -0.15 14.13 0.24
C GLU A 41 -1.51 13.69 0.78
N ASP A 42 -2.59 14.39 0.39
CA ASP A 42 -3.97 14.06 0.73
C ASP A 42 -4.34 12.60 0.36
N ILE A 43 -3.89 12.14 -0.81
CA ILE A 43 -4.15 10.79 -1.30
C ILE A 43 -3.38 9.77 -0.46
N TYR A 44 -2.11 10.06 -0.14
CA TYR A 44 -1.26 9.18 0.64
C TYR A 44 -1.67 9.09 2.10
N GLU A 45 -2.08 10.19 2.73
CA GLU A 45 -2.61 10.17 4.09
C GLU A 45 -3.83 9.26 4.20
N VAL A 46 -4.77 9.37 3.25
CA VAL A 46 -5.95 8.50 3.21
C VAL A 46 -5.57 7.04 3.00
N LEU A 47 -4.61 6.77 2.11
CA LEU A 47 -4.16 5.40 1.85
C LEU A 47 -3.48 4.77 3.07
N VAL A 48 -2.53 5.49 3.68
CA VAL A 48 -1.81 5.06 4.88
C VAL A 48 -2.76 4.87 6.05
N GLY A 49 -3.67 5.83 6.28
CA GLY A 49 -4.68 5.72 7.33
C GLY A 49 -5.59 4.51 7.14
N ALA A 50 -6.04 4.24 5.92
CA ALA A 50 -6.94 3.11 5.65
C ALA A 50 -6.22 1.78 5.89
N CYS A 51 -4.93 1.69 5.52
CA CYS A 51 -4.08 0.55 5.82
C CYS A 51 -3.84 0.37 7.33
N ALA A 52 -3.54 1.45 8.06
CA ALA A 52 -3.29 1.41 9.49
C ALA A 52 -4.54 0.97 10.28
N ASP A 53 -5.71 1.47 9.89
CA ASP A 53 -7.00 1.12 10.51
C ASP A 53 -7.55 -0.24 10.05
N GLY A 54 -6.96 -0.86 9.02
CA GLY A 54 -7.48 -2.06 8.40
C GLY A 54 -8.88 -1.86 7.80
N THR A 55 -9.15 -0.67 7.27
CA THR A 55 -10.44 -0.27 6.71
C THR A 55 -10.33 0.09 5.23
N SER A 56 -11.44 0.51 4.61
CA SER A 56 -11.44 0.95 3.22
C SER A 56 -11.18 2.44 3.10
N VAL A 57 -10.63 2.89 1.96
CA VAL A 57 -10.48 4.32 1.62
C VAL A 57 -11.80 5.08 1.81
N SER A 58 -12.89 4.54 1.29
CA SER A 58 -14.25 5.09 1.46
C SER A 58 -14.61 5.29 2.93
N THR A 59 -14.46 4.24 3.74
CA THR A 59 -14.80 4.28 5.17
C THR A 59 -13.93 5.26 5.95
N LEU A 60 -12.66 5.43 5.57
CA LEU A 60 -11.79 6.42 6.20
C LEU A 60 -12.24 7.83 5.84
N CYS A 61 -12.42 8.13 4.54
CA CYS A 61 -12.90 9.43 4.07
C CYS A 61 -14.23 9.84 4.72
N GLU A 62 -15.16 8.90 4.95
CA GLU A 62 -16.44 9.18 5.62
C GLU A 62 -16.29 9.53 7.11
N LYS A 63 -15.25 9.02 7.77
CA LYS A 63 -15.03 9.19 9.21
C LYS A 63 -14.11 10.36 9.55
N SER A 64 -13.28 10.77 8.60
CA SER A 64 -12.32 11.86 8.76
C SER A 64 -12.96 13.20 8.42
N GLU A 65 -12.78 14.19 9.29
CA GLU A 65 -13.40 15.52 9.15
C GLU A 65 -12.80 16.33 7.98
N ASP A 66 -11.48 16.21 7.79
CA ASP A 66 -10.72 16.98 6.80
C ASP A 66 -10.26 16.14 5.59
N ALA A 67 -10.77 14.91 5.43
CA ALA A 67 -10.35 14.06 4.32
C ALA A 67 -10.95 14.50 2.98
N PRO A 68 -10.22 14.33 1.86
CA PRO A 68 -10.77 14.52 0.53
C PRO A 68 -11.94 13.57 0.26
N HIS A 69 -12.80 13.95 -0.67
CA HIS A 69 -13.93 13.11 -1.07
C HIS A 69 -13.45 11.76 -1.63
N GLU A 70 -14.01 10.65 -1.16
CA GLU A 70 -13.60 9.28 -1.50
C GLU A 70 -13.44 9.02 -3.01
N ASN A 71 -14.40 9.47 -3.82
CA ASN A 71 -14.37 9.32 -5.27
C ASN A 71 -13.19 10.04 -5.92
N SER A 72 -12.72 11.16 -5.37
CA SER A 72 -11.54 11.86 -5.86
C SER A 72 -10.29 11.02 -5.60
N VAL A 73 -10.12 10.51 -4.38
CA VAL A 73 -9.01 9.62 -4.01
C VAL A 73 -9.01 8.36 -4.89
N LEU A 74 -10.14 7.66 -4.96
CA LEU A 74 -10.28 6.43 -5.74
C LEU A 74 -10.05 6.64 -7.23
N TYR A 75 -10.46 7.80 -7.78
CA TYR A 75 -10.18 8.16 -9.16
C TYR A 75 -8.68 8.24 -9.43
N HIS A 76 -7.93 8.95 -8.58
CA HIS A 76 -6.49 9.10 -8.75
C HIS A 76 -5.76 7.78 -8.56
N LEU A 77 -6.10 7.01 -7.53
CA LEU A 77 -5.53 5.67 -7.34
C LEU A 77 -5.76 4.82 -8.60
N ARG A 78 -6.98 4.72 -9.12
CA ARG A 78 -7.28 3.89 -10.30
C ARG A 78 -6.62 4.35 -11.60
N THR A 79 -6.39 5.65 -11.76
CA THR A 79 -5.89 6.23 -13.02
C THR A 79 -4.39 6.45 -13.04
N LYS A 80 -3.77 6.59 -11.87
CA LYS A 80 -2.34 6.90 -11.73
C LYS A 80 -1.54 5.72 -11.22
N PHE A 81 -2.15 4.79 -10.48
CA PHE A 81 -1.44 3.61 -10.00
C PHE A 81 -1.41 2.54 -11.08
N ASP A 82 -0.30 2.50 -11.79
CA ASP A 82 0.07 1.36 -12.61
C ASP A 82 0.60 0.23 -11.72
N LEU A 83 -0.08 -0.92 -11.73
CA LEU A 83 0.22 -2.03 -10.83
C LEU A 83 1.62 -2.62 -11.08
N GLU A 84 2.07 -2.68 -12.34
CA GLU A 84 3.40 -3.19 -12.68
C GLU A 84 4.49 -2.26 -12.12
N THR A 85 4.33 -0.95 -12.29
CA THR A 85 5.25 0.05 -11.74
C THR A 85 5.28 0.00 -10.22
N LEU A 86 4.11 -0.10 -9.57
CA LEU A 86 4.04 -0.21 -8.11
C LEU A 86 4.69 -1.48 -7.58
N GLU A 87 4.50 -2.61 -8.24
CA GLU A 87 5.17 -3.86 -7.88
C GLU A 87 6.69 -3.70 -7.99
N GLN A 88 7.18 -3.06 -9.04
CA GLN A 88 8.62 -2.81 -9.22
C GLN A 88 9.19 -1.90 -8.13
N VAL A 89 8.53 -0.78 -7.85
CA VAL A 89 8.96 0.16 -6.79
C VAL A 89 8.90 -0.51 -5.43
N GLY A 90 7.79 -1.18 -5.10
CA GLY A 90 7.62 -1.89 -3.83
C GLY A 90 8.68 -2.97 -3.63
N ASN A 91 8.98 -3.77 -4.66
CA ASN A 91 10.03 -4.78 -4.61
C ASN A 91 11.43 -4.16 -4.44
N ALA A 92 11.70 -3.02 -5.08
CA ALA A 92 12.96 -2.31 -4.94
C ALA A 92 13.15 -1.77 -3.51
N LEU A 93 12.11 -1.16 -2.94
CA LEU A 93 12.10 -0.67 -1.56
C LEU A 93 12.30 -1.81 -0.55
N LEU A 94 11.56 -2.91 -0.73
CA LEU A 94 11.76 -4.10 0.10
C LEU A 94 13.20 -4.61 0.01
N GLN A 95 13.79 -4.72 -1.18
CA GLN A 95 15.17 -5.18 -1.31
C GLN A 95 16.18 -4.22 -0.66
N LYS A 96 15.98 -2.91 -0.79
CA LYS A 96 16.85 -1.88 -0.22
C LYS A 96 16.86 -1.96 1.31
N ASP A 97 15.68 -1.97 1.92
CA ASP A 97 15.58 -1.77 3.37
C ASP A 97 15.55 -3.09 4.16
N VAL A 98 14.98 -4.16 3.59
CA VAL A 98 14.82 -5.44 4.30
C VAL A 98 16.13 -6.21 4.37
N LEU A 99 16.98 -6.15 3.33
CA LEU A 99 18.25 -6.91 3.31
C LEU A 99 19.23 -6.44 4.38
N ASP A 100 19.19 -5.17 4.76
CA ASP A 100 20.06 -4.61 5.80
C ASP A 100 19.58 -4.96 7.22
N VAL A 101 18.30 -5.30 7.36
CA VAL A 101 17.68 -5.66 8.66
C VAL A 101 17.66 -7.18 8.87
N LEU A 102 17.60 -7.96 7.80
CA LEU A 102 17.55 -9.42 7.89
C LEU A 102 18.94 -10.03 8.14
N PRO A 103 19.03 -11.09 8.98
CA PRO A 103 20.26 -11.85 9.13
C PRO A 103 20.62 -12.57 7.81
N GLN A 104 21.91 -12.94 7.67
CA GLN A 104 22.43 -13.64 6.47
C GLN A 104 21.65 -14.90 6.06
N GLN A 105 20.99 -15.54 7.01
CA GLN A 105 20.08 -16.65 6.78
C GLN A 105 18.84 -16.47 7.64
N VAL A 106 17.67 -16.54 7.01
CA VAL A 106 16.37 -16.35 7.64
C VAL A 106 15.55 -17.62 7.46
N GLU A 107 14.92 -18.11 8.51
CA GLU A 107 13.90 -19.13 8.38
C GLU A 107 12.62 -18.47 7.88
N VAL A 108 12.14 -18.89 6.71
CA VAL A 108 10.92 -18.34 6.10
C VAL A 108 9.84 -19.39 6.10
N VAL A 109 8.69 -19.06 6.70
CA VAL A 109 7.46 -19.84 6.55
C VAL A 109 6.59 -19.17 5.49
N SER A 110 6.16 -19.94 4.50
CA SER A 110 5.28 -19.46 3.43
C SER A 110 3.85 -19.92 3.67
N ASP A 111 2.90 -18.97 3.63
CA ASP A 111 1.47 -19.27 3.52
C ASP A 111 0.95 -18.86 2.13
N LEU A 112 0.03 -19.64 1.57
CA LEU A 112 -0.58 -19.36 0.27
C LEU A 112 -2.08 -19.17 0.42
N HIS A 113 -2.52 -17.93 0.25
CA HIS A 113 -3.94 -17.59 0.29
C HIS A 113 -4.53 -17.57 -1.13
N LEU A 114 -5.55 -18.40 -1.36
CA LEU A 114 -6.24 -18.48 -2.66
C LEU A 114 -7.60 -17.76 -2.58
N ARG A 115 -7.72 -16.64 -3.28
CA ARG A 115 -8.98 -15.90 -3.42
C ARG A 115 -9.71 -16.37 -4.69
N PRO A 116 -10.91 -16.98 -4.58
CA PRO A 116 -11.68 -17.43 -5.74
C PRO A 116 -11.92 -16.29 -6.76
N TYR A 117 -11.69 -16.58 -8.04
CA TYR A 117 -11.99 -15.68 -9.15
C TYR A 117 -13.18 -16.21 -9.96
N TYR A 118 -14.07 -15.28 -10.35
CA TYR A 118 -15.32 -15.57 -11.08
C TYR A 118 -15.51 -14.65 -12.30
N GLY A 119 -14.49 -13.89 -12.67
CA GLY A 119 -14.52 -13.00 -13.82
C GLY A 119 -14.13 -13.71 -15.12
N ASP A 120 -13.67 -12.93 -16.09
CA ASP A 120 -13.19 -13.45 -17.38
C ASP A 120 -11.78 -14.02 -17.24
N GLU A 121 -11.65 -15.34 -17.20
CA GLU A 121 -10.36 -16.04 -17.06
C GLU A 121 -9.44 -15.81 -18.26
N ASP A 122 -9.98 -15.76 -19.47
CA ASP A 122 -9.19 -15.59 -20.71
C ASP A 122 -8.62 -14.18 -20.84
N GLY A 123 -9.28 -13.19 -20.23
CA GLY A 123 -8.86 -11.79 -20.21
C GLY A 123 -8.03 -11.38 -18.98
N THR A 124 -7.71 -12.31 -18.08
CA THR A 124 -7.05 -12.01 -16.81
C THR A 124 -5.76 -12.80 -16.65
N ASP A 125 -4.63 -12.11 -16.77
CA ASP A 125 -3.31 -12.71 -16.52
C ASP A 125 -3.07 -12.97 -15.02
N GLY A 126 -2.13 -13.87 -14.72
CA GLY A 126 -1.69 -14.15 -13.35
C GLY A 126 -2.66 -14.99 -12.50
N LEU A 127 -3.68 -15.60 -13.11
CA LEU A 127 -4.58 -16.53 -12.41
C LEU A 127 -3.89 -17.86 -12.08
N TYR A 128 -3.93 -18.22 -10.80
CA TYR A 128 -3.50 -19.51 -10.31
C TYR A 128 -4.63 -20.53 -10.42
N HIS A 129 -4.34 -21.68 -11.00
CA HIS A 129 -5.32 -22.73 -11.19
C HIS A 129 -5.08 -23.91 -10.24
N SER A 130 -6.14 -24.35 -9.55
CA SER A 130 -6.06 -25.49 -8.64
C SER A 130 -7.30 -26.37 -8.72
N GLN A 131 -7.38 -27.38 -7.86
CA GLN A 131 -8.61 -28.17 -7.72
C GLN A 131 -9.79 -27.25 -7.39
N ALA A 132 -10.98 -27.64 -7.85
CA ALA A 132 -12.18 -26.86 -7.64
C ALA A 132 -12.41 -26.58 -6.15
N LYS A 133 -12.48 -25.30 -5.79
CA LYS A 133 -12.82 -24.82 -4.44
C LYS A 133 -13.82 -23.70 -4.58
N ARG A 134 -14.85 -23.69 -3.74
CA ARG A 134 -15.91 -22.66 -3.74
C ARG A 134 -16.48 -22.38 -5.14
N GLY A 135 -16.61 -23.42 -5.97
CA GLY A 135 -17.24 -23.34 -7.29
C GLY A 135 -16.37 -22.78 -8.42
N THR A 136 -15.07 -22.59 -8.24
CA THR A 136 -14.13 -22.18 -9.30
C THR A 136 -12.82 -22.97 -9.23
N THR A 137 -12.11 -23.02 -10.35
CA THR A 137 -10.73 -23.54 -10.44
C THR A 137 -9.70 -22.43 -10.58
N ALA A 138 -10.13 -21.17 -10.80
CA ALA A 138 -9.28 -20.01 -10.96
C ALA A 138 -9.24 -19.16 -9.68
N PHE A 139 -8.04 -18.70 -9.32
CA PHE A 139 -7.78 -17.96 -8.08
C PHE A 139 -6.75 -16.86 -8.31
N HIS A 140 -6.91 -15.73 -7.62
CA HIS A 140 -5.75 -14.91 -7.29
C HIS A 140 -5.02 -15.55 -6.12
N ALA A 141 -3.74 -15.87 -6.31
CA ALA A 141 -2.91 -16.48 -5.30
C ALA A 141 -1.98 -15.43 -4.69
N TYR A 142 -1.99 -15.33 -3.37
CA TYR A 142 -1.13 -14.43 -2.61
C TYR A 142 -0.26 -15.26 -1.68
N ALA A 143 1.07 -15.14 -1.82
CA ALA A 143 2.01 -15.78 -0.94
C ALA A 143 2.48 -14.79 0.13
N THR A 144 2.30 -15.13 1.40
CA THR A 144 2.85 -14.37 2.52
C THR A 144 4.06 -15.11 3.06
N LEU A 145 5.18 -14.40 3.16
CA LEU A 145 6.43 -14.93 3.71
C LEU A 145 6.65 -14.36 5.11
N TYR A 146 6.73 -15.23 6.10
CA TYR A 146 7.02 -14.88 7.49
C TYR A 146 8.49 -15.21 7.78
N ALA A 147 9.30 -14.16 7.92
CA ALA A 147 10.70 -14.26 8.33
C ALA A 147 10.82 -14.32 9.85
N ARG A 148 11.64 -15.25 10.37
CA ARG A 148 11.98 -15.37 11.79
C ARG A 148 13.48 -15.19 12.02
#